data_AF-A0A7K4CBQ2-F1
#
_entry.id   AF-A0A7K4CBQ2-F1
#
_cell.length_a   1.000
_cell.length_b   1.000
_cell.length_c   1.000
_cell.angle_alpha   90.00
_cell.angle_beta   90.00
_cell.angle_gamma   90.00
#
_symmetry.space_group_name_H-M   'P 1'
#
loop_
_entity.id
_entity.type
_entity.pdbx_description
1 polymer ?
#
loop_
_entity_poly.entity_id
_entity_poly.type
_entity_poly.pdbx_seq_one_letter_code
_entity_poly.pdbx_strand_id
1 'polypeptide(L)'
;MMHASAAVIISQPEGACAPIPDGSNHPSASRRIRDGISIATGSLKAMIHDRQLFWFSFMAGLVLLFLIAAVGWTNTHLESALLYSFTAGSDFLVIDLRLLFLEMICLSCFTLILAGLVLHRHATAEKRPVPVRDSFSRINSHTNSLLGLSLGMAVVATLVYLILTGTQLFGKIVFTISMAVFYMPYSYYFPNELYSALSFSTINIVSNSLVLLVTLYVVPEIVLGQKRLLPALAGAAGRISKTWCEMIGCLLVAGAIVLGVFTIALLIGQSPLLLNHDYDFFLQVSRGQILMTVACYGFVLACWSLLAFGITAAGVAMTDMCTGTRVGDSP
;
A
#
# COMPACT_ATOMS: atom_id res chain seq x y z
N MET A 1 -18.09 -19.35 50.36
CA MET A 1 -19.31 -19.24 49.53
C MET A 1 -18.86 -18.81 48.14
N MET A 2 -18.86 -19.77 47.22
CA MET A 2 -18.61 -19.74 45.76
C MET A 2 -17.53 -18.81 45.17
N HIS A 3 -16.36 -19.40 44.94
CA HIS A 3 -15.44 -19.03 43.87
C HIS A 3 -16.10 -19.30 42.50
N ALA A 4 -16.21 -18.29 41.65
CA ALA A 4 -16.47 -18.44 40.23
C ALA A 4 -15.22 -18.01 39.46
N SER A 5 -14.27 -18.94 39.31
CA SER A 5 -13.21 -18.81 38.32
C SER A 5 -13.84 -18.94 36.93
N ALA A 6 -14.01 -17.82 36.25
CA ALA A 6 -14.27 -17.81 34.82
C ALA A 6 -12.99 -18.26 34.10
N ALA A 7 -12.88 -19.56 33.87
CA ALA A 7 -11.97 -20.12 32.89
C ALA A 7 -12.45 -19.68 31.49
N VAL A 8 -12.06 -18.46 31.11
CA VAL A 8 -12.15 -18.03 29.72
C VAL A 8 -11.11 -18.86 28.98
N ILE A 9 -11.60 -19.87 28.27
CA ILE A 9 -10.86 -20.57 27.23
C ILE A 9 -10.57 -19.52 26.15
N ILE A 10 -9.45 -18.82 26.31
CA ILE A 10 -8.82 -18.10 25.22
C ILE A 10 -8.38 -19.21 24.28
N SER A 11 -9.20 -19.45 23.24
CA SER A 11 -8.80 -20.19 22.07
C SER A 11 -7.50 -19.56 21.59
N GLN A 12 -6.40 -20.24 21.91
CA GLN A 12 -5.07 -19.95 21.42
C GLN A 12 -5.23 -19.82 19.89
N PRO A 13 -4.95 -18.65 19.28
CA PRO A 13 -4.92 -18.61 17.84
C PRO A 13 -3.87 -19.64 17.48
N GLU A 14 -4.28 -20.67 16.75
CA GLU A 14 -3.35 -21.58 16.08
C GLU A 14 -2.39 -20.67 15.34
N GLY A 15 -1.21 -20.44 15.94
CA GLY A 15 -0.10 -19.88 15.24
C GLY A 15 0.06 -20.82 14.08
N ALA A 16 -0.21 -20.33 12.87
CA ALA A 16 0.05 -21.04 11.65
C ALA A 16 1.52 -21.42 11.71
N CYS A 17 1.79 -22.61 12.22
CA CYS A 17 3.11 -23.12 12.45
C CYS A 17 3.64 -23.30 11.03
N ALA A 18 4.53 -22.40 10.62
CA ALA A 18 5.13 -22.47 9.30
C ALA A 18 5.67 -23.90 9.13
N PRO A 19 5.28 -24.61 8.06
CA PRO A 19 5.69 -25.99 7.88
C PRO A 19 7.22 -26.06 7.92
N ILE A 20 7.74 -26.85 8.87
CA ILE A 20 9.17 -27.10 9.03
C ILE A 20 9.68 -27.66 7.68
N PRO A 21 10.70 -27.03 7.05
CA PRO A 21 11.23 -27.54 5.79
C PRO A 21 12.09 -28.78 6.07
N ASP A 22 11.49 -29.96 5.92
CA ASP A 22 12.24 -31.22 5.90
C ASP A 22 13.19 -31.26 4.68
N GLY A 23 14.48 -31.39 4.97
CA GLY A 23 15.47 -32.14 4.18
C GLY A 23 15.65 -31.82 2.69
N SER A 24 16.63 -30.96 2.40
CA SER A 24 17.58 -31.02 1.26
C SER A 24 17.12 -30.99 -0.20
N ASN A 25 15.84 -30.76 -0.53
CA ASN A 25 15.46 -30.44 -1.91
C ASN A 25 15.09 -28.96 -2.03
N HIS A 26 15.82 -28.20 -2.84
CA HIS A 26 15.48 -26.81 -3.16
C HIS A 26 13.98 -26.74 -3.50
N PRO A 27 13.16 -26.08 -2.68
CA PRO A 27 11.72 -26.07 -2.91
C PRO A 27 11.47 -25.42 -4.26
N SER A 28 10.77 -26.14 -5.13
CA SER A 28 10.42 -25.68 -6.47
C SER A 28 9.73 -24.32 -6.38
N ALA A 29 9.98 -23.42 -7.35
CA ALA A 29 9.44 -22.06 -7.34
C ALA A 29 7.91 -22.03 -7.15
N SER A 30 7.20 -23.02 -7.69
CA SER A 30 5.76 -23.22 -7.52
C SER A 30 5.34 -23.44 -6.06
N ARG A 31 6.10 -24.22 -5.29
CA ARG A 31 5.84 -24.42 -3.85
C ARG A 31 5.99 -23.12 -3.07
N ARG A 32 7.06 -22.35 -3.34
CA ARG A 32 7.30 -21.05 -2.69
C ARG A 32 6.20 -20.03 -2.99
N ILE A 33 5.67 -20.01 -4.21
CA ILE A 33 4.53 -19.13 -4.56
C ILE A 33 3.28 -19.53 -3.77
N ARG A 34 2.99 -20.84 -3.68
CA ARG A 34 1.87 -21.35 -2.87
C ARG A 34 2.02 -21.00 -1.40
N ASP A 35 3.22 -21.13 -0.85
CA ASP A 35 3.52 -20.76 0.53
C ASP A 35 3.29 -19.25 0.73
N GLY A 36 3.72 -18.40 -0.20
CA GLY A 36 3.43 -16.96 -0.19
C GLY A 36 1.93 -16.63 -0.19
N ILE A 37 1.11 -17.34 -0.97
CA ILE A 37 -0.35 -17.19 -0.98
C ILE A 37 -0.97 -17.60 0.37
N SER A 38 -0.50 -18.72 0.94
CA SER A 38 -0.94 -19.20 2.25
C SER A 38 -0.62 -18.21 3.36
N ILE A 39 0.59 -17.64 3.35
CA ILE A 39 1.02 -16.61 4.31
C ILE A 39 0.16 -15.36 4.14
N ALA A 40 -0.08 -14.90 2.91
CA ALA A 40 -0.89 -13.72 2.65
C ALA A 40 -2.34 -13.89 3.14
N THR A 41 -2.96 -15.04 2.88
CA THR A 41 -4.33 -15.33 3.33
C THR A 41 -4.42 -15.51 4.86
N GLY A 42 -3.41 -16.14 5.48
CA GLY A 42 -3.29 -16.23 6.93
C GLY A 42 -3.12 -14.86 7.61
N SER A 43 -2.28 -14.00 7.04
CA SER A 43 -2.09 -12.61 7.46
C SER A 43 -3.40 -11.82 7.39
N LEU A 44 -4.16 -11.97 6.30
CA LEU A 44 -5.48 -11.35 6.13
C LEU A 44 -6.44 -11.77 7.24
N LYS A 45 -6.51 -13.08 7.53
CA LYS A 45 -7.35 -13.63 8.58
C LYS A 45 -6.95 -13.09 9.95
N ALA A 46 -5.66 -13.03 10.26
CA ALA A 46 -5.14 -12.49 11.51
C ALA A 46 -5.48 -11.00 11.68
N MET A 47 -5.34 -10.20 10.61
CA MET A 47 -5.67 -8.78 10.63
C MET A 47 -7.17 -8.52 10.87
N ILE A 48 -8.07 -9.39 10.38
CA ILE A 48 -9.52 -9.27 10.65
C ILE A 48 -9.85 -9.58 12.12
N HIS A 49 -9.13 -10.52 12.73
CA HIS A 49 -9.39 -10.92 14.12
C HIS A 49 -8.77 -9.98 15.15
N ASP A 50 -7.68 -9.30 14.81
CA ASP A 50 -6.98 -8.39 15.70
C ASP A 50 -7.32 -6.93 15.41
N ARG A 51 -8.09 -6.34 16.33
CA ARG A 51 -8.52 -4.94 16.27
C ARG A 51 -7.34 -3.95 16.20
N GLN A 52 -6.19 -4.27 16.79
CA GLN A 52 -5.04 -3.37 16.79
C GLN A 52 -4.35 -3.34 15.42
N LEU A 53 -4.20 -4.51 14.79
CA LEU A 53 -3.69 -4.63 13.42
C LEU A 53 -4.60 -3.90 12.43
N PHE A 54 -5.92 -4.02 12.62
CA PHE A 54 -6.89 -3.25 11.86
C PHE A 54 -6.67 -1.74 11.99
N TRP A 55 -6.40 -1.22 13.20
CA TRP A 55 -6.13 0.21 13.40
C TRP A 55 -4.86 0.70 12.69
N PHE A 56 -3.77 -0.09 12.71
CA PHE A 56 -2.56 0.25 11.95
C PHE A 56 -2.83 0.29 10.45
N SER A 57 -3.57 -0.70 9.92
CA SER A 57 -4.00 -0.76 8.51
C SER A 57 -4.88 0.43 8.14
N PHE A 58 -5.83 0.77 9.00
CA PHE A 58 -6.72 1.92 8.82
C PHE A 58 -5.93 3.24 8.78
N MET A 59 -5.00 3.45 9.71
CA MET A 59 -4.16 4.66 9.74
C MET A 59 -3.25 4.74 8.51
N ALA A 60 -2.65 3.62 8.09
CA ALA A 60 -1.86 3.56 6.86
C ALA A 60 -2.69 3.92 5.63
N GLY A 61 -3.92 3.41 5.54
CA GLY A 61 -4.87 3.77 4.49
C GLY A 61 -5.27 5.24 4.50
N LEU A 62 -5.45 5.84 5.69
CA LEU A 62 -5.74 7.26 5.83
C LEU A 62 -4.58 8.12 5.34
N VAL A 63 -3.33 7.76 5.66
CA VAL A 63 -2.14 8.48 5.17
C VAL A 63 -2.03 8.38 3.64
N LEU A 64 -2.26 7.20 3.06
CA LEU A 64 -2.25 7.03 1.60
C LEU A 64 -3.37 7.84 0.93
N LEU A 65 -4.56 7.85 1.53
CA LEU A 65 -5.67 8.66 1.05
C LEU A 65 -5.38 10.15 1.12
N PHE A 66 -4.79 10.60 2.24
CA PHE A 66 -4.37 11.99 2.41
C PHE A 66 -3.36 12.39 1.35
N LEU A 67 -2.36 11.54 1.05
CA LEU A 67 -1.40 11.79 -0.03
C LEU A 67 -2.15 12.04 -1.34
N ILE A 68 -3.05 11.15 -1.76
CA ILE A 68 -3.78 11.28 -3.03
C ILE A 68 -4.64 12.55 -3.05
N ALA A 69 -5.39 12.81 -1.98
CA ALA A 69 -6.25 13.98 -1.87
C ALA A 69 -5.44 15.28 -1.92
N ALA A 70 -4.33 15.34 -1.17
CA ALA A 70 -3.46 16.50 -1.13
C ALA A 70 -2.75 16.72 -2.47
N VAL A 71 -2.36 15.65 -3.17
CA VAL A 71 -1.80 15.76 -4.50
C VAL A 71 -2.84 16.28 -5.50
N GLY A 72 -4.05 15.72 -5.52
CA GLY A 72 -5.14 16.18 -6.39
C GLY A 72 -5.54 17.64 -6.12
N TRP A 73 -5.56 18.03 -4.84
CA TRP A 73 -5.77 19.41 -4.43
C TRP A 73 -4.65 20.34 -4.93
N THR A 74 -3.40 19.92 -4.80
CA THR A 74 -2.23 20.71 -5.21
C THR A 74 -2.25 20.97 -6.72
N ASN A 75 -2.62 19.96 -7.51
CA ASN A 75 -2.73 20.10 -8.98
C ASN A 75 -3.84 21.06 -9.42
N THR A 76 -4.93 21.16 -8.65
CA THR A 76 -6.12 21.94 -9.04
C THR A 76 -6.08 23.39 -8.55
N HIS A 77 -5.43 23.67 -7.42
CA HIS A 77 -5.53 24.99 -6.76
C HIS A 77 -4.22 25.78 -6.75
N LEU A 78 -3.08 25.16 -7.04
CA LEU A 78 -1.77 25.81 -6.94
C LEU A 78 -1.08 25.85 -8.28
N GLU A 79 -1.46 26.82 -9.12
CA GLU A 79 -0.69 27.13 -10.32
C GLU A 79 0.73 27.63 -9.91
N SER A 80 1.76 26.92 -10.36
CA SER A 80 3.10 27.47 -10.67
C SER A 80 4.12 27.81 -9.57
N ALA A 81 3.74 27.98 -8.29
CA ALA A 81 4.67 28.58 -7.31
C ALA A 81 5.95 27.78 -6.91
N LEU A 82 6.16 26.50 -7.29
CA LEU A 82 7.37 25.73 -6.91
C LEU A 82 7.83 24.68 -7.95
N LEU A 83 7.66 24.97 -9.25
CA LEU A 83 8.19 24.12 -10.31
C LEU A 83 9.63 24.51 -10.61
N TYR A 84 10.56 23.55 -10.51
CA TYR A 84 11.94 23.75 -10.91
C TYR A 84 12.20 22.96 -12.19
N SER A 85 12.55 23.65 -13.28
CA SER A 85 12.95 23.02 -14.53
C SER A 85 14.46 22.95 -14.68
N PHE A 86 14.96 21.78 -15.05
CA PHE A 86 16.35 21.59 -15.46
C PHE A 86 16.38 21.11 -16.91
N THR A 87 17.27 21.67 -17.70
CA THR A 87 17.52 21.22 -19.08
C THR A 87 18.56 20.11 -19.05
N ALA A 88 18.19 18.91 -19.53
CA ALA A 88 19.10 17.78 -19.69
C ALA A 88 19.12 17.37 -21.17
N GLY A 89 19.94 18.07 -21.97
CA GLY A 89 19.96 17.88 -23.43
C GLY A 89 18.78 18.58 -24.12
N SER A 90 18.01 17.86 -24.93
CA SER A 90 16.80 18.36 -25.60
C SER A 90 15.55 18.37 -24.71
N ASP A 91 15.61 17.67 -23.58
CA ASP A 91 14.43 17.40 -22.76
C ASP A 91 14.43 18.30 -21.52
N PHE A 92 13.24 18.78 -21.16
CA PHE A 92 13.00 19.56 -19.95
C PHE A 92 12.49 18.64 -18.84
N LEU A 93 13.24 18.60 -17.75
CA LEU A 93 12.89 17.86 -16.56
C LEU A 93 12.27 18.84 -15.56
N VAL A 94 10.99 18.67 -15.24
CA VAL A 94 10.29 19.51 -14.26
C VAL A 94 10.13 18.73 -12.96
N ILE A 95 10.73 19.25 -11.89
CA ILE A 95 10.57 18.73 -10.52
C ILE A 95 9.56 19.61 -9.80
N ASP A 96 8.49 19.01 -9.32
CA ASP A 96 7.55 19.65 -8.40
C ASP A 96 8.03 19.43 -6.95
N LEU A 97 8.59 20.48 -6.34
CA LEU A 97 9.08 20.41 -4.96
C LEU A 97 7.93 20.19 -3.95
N ARG A 98 6.69 20.61 -4.28
CA ARG A 98 5.54 20.42 -3.38
C ARG A 98 5.17 18.96 -3.30
N LEU A 99 5.12 18.30 -4.46
CA LEU A 99 4.87 16.87 -4.53
C LEU A 99 5.92 16.11 -3.72
N LEU A 100 7.20 16.48 -3.88
CA LEU A 100 8.30 15.92 -3.09
C LEU A 100 8.12 16.11 -1.58
N PHE A 101 7.75 17.32 -1.11
CA PHE A 101 7.52 17.57 0.32
C PHE A 101 6.31 16.81 0.86
N LEU A 102 5.23 16.75 0.09
CA LEU A 102 4.02 16.04 0.48
C LEU A 102 4.27 14.53 0.55
N GLU A 103 4.99 13.97 -0.43
CA GLU A 103 5.47 12.59 -0.42
C GLU A 103 6.37 12.33 0.78
N MET A 104 7.31 13.23 1.09
CA MET A 104 8.19 13.11 2.25
C MET A 104 7.39 13.03 3.55
N ILE A 105 6.41 13.92 3.74
CA ILE A 105 5.54 13.92 4.94
C ILE A 105 4.75 12.61 4.99
N CYS A 106 4.09 12.21 3.92
CA CYS A 106 3.25 11.01 3.90
C CYS A 106 4.07 9.74 4.10
N LEU A 107 5.23 9.62 3.45
CA LEU A 107 6.15 8.49 3.62
C LEU A 107 6.76 8.47 5.02
N SER A 108 7.02 9.63 5.64
CA SER A 108 7.46 9.69 7.04
C SER A 108 6.37 9.18 7.99
N CYS A 109 5.11 9.61 7.82
CA CYS A 109 3.99 9.11 8.61
C CYS A 109 3.79 7.60 8.39
N PHE A 110 3.84 7.14 7.14
CA PHE A 110 3.68 5.74 6.78
C PHE A 110 4.79 4.86 7.36
N THR A 111 6.06 5.28 7.25
CA THR A 111 7.20 4.55 7.83
C THR A 111 7.12 4.46 9.35
N LEU A 112 6.63 5.51 10.03
CA LEU A 112 6.39 5.49 11.48
C LEU A 112 5.27 4.51 11.86
N ILE A 113 4.15 4.51 11.12
CA ILE A 113 3.05 3.56 11.32
C ILE A 113 3.54 2.12 11.13
N LEU A 114 4.32 1.88 10.07
CA LEU A 114 4.88 0.56 9.77
C LEU A 114 5.90 0.12 10.83
N ALA A 115 6.77 1.02 11.30
CA ALA A 115 7.70 0.73 12.39
C ALA A 115 6.95 0.37 13.69
N GLY A 116 5.87 1.08 14.01
CA GLY A 116 4.99 0.78 15.14
C GLY A 116 4.32 -0.59 15.01
N LEU A 117 3.83 -0.93 13.81
CA LEU A 117 3.26 -2.24 13.49
C LEU A 117 4.27 -3.37 13.71
N VAL A 118 5.50 -3.22 13.19
CA VAL A 118 6.58 -4.20 13.33
C VAL A 118 6.93 -4.44 14.80
N LEU A 119 7.09 -3.36 15.59
CA LEU A 119 7.39 -3.46 17.02
C LEU A 119 6.26 -4.12 17.80
N HIS A 120 5.02 -3.77 17.48
CA HIS A 120 3.85 -4.34 18.13
C HIS A 120 3.73 -5.85 17.86
N ARG A 121 3.93 -6.28 16.61
CA ARG A 121 3.96 -7.70 16.23
C ARG A 121 5.07 -8.45 16.94
N HIS A 122 6.28 -7.89 16.98
CA HIS A 122 7.41 -8.49 17.68
C HIS A 122 7.13 -8.68 19.18
N ALA A 123 6.60 -7.66 19.86
CA ALA A 123 6.24 -7.75 21.28
C ALA A 123 5.15 -8.80 21.56
N THR A 124 4.18 -8.91 20.64
CA THR A 124 3.11 -9.91 20.73
C THR A 124 3.66 -11.32 20.59
N ALA A 125 4.62 -11.54 19.68
CA ALA A 125 5.32 -12.83 19.53
C ALA A 125 6.09 -13.23 20.80
N GLU A 126 6.65 -12.25 21.53
CA GLU A 126 7.32 -12.46 22.83
C GLU A 126 6.35 -12.63 24.01
N LYS A 127 5.03 -12.72 23.76
CA LYS A 127 3.97 -12.81 24.77
C LYS A 127 3.96 -11.63 25.75
N ARG A 128 4.47 -10.46 25.33
CA ARG A 128 4.42 -9.21 26.11
C ARG A 128 3.37 -8.30 25.49
N PRO A 129 2.15 -8.19 26.07
CA PRO A 129 1.15 -7.25 25.58
C PRO A 129 1.64 -5.82 25.84
N VAL A 130 2.14 -5.17 24.80
CA VAL A 130 2.60 -3.78 24.86
C VAL A 130 1.53 -2.90 24.24
N PRO A 131 1.04 -1.85 24.93
CA PRO A 131 0.07 -0.94 24.35
C PRO A 131 0.70 -0.18 23.17
N VAL A 132 -0.12 0.17 22.18
CA VAL A 132 0.32 0.85 20.93
C VAL A 132 1.19 2.07 21.21
N ARG A 133 0.87 2.85 22.25
CA ARG A 133 1.61 4.05 22.65
C ARG A 133 3.06 3.76 23.02
N ASP A 134 3.31 2.64 23.69
CA ASP A 134 4.64 2.25 24.12
C ASP A 134 5.48 1.79 22.93
N SER A 135 4.87 1.15 21.92
CA SER A 135 5.54 0.85 20.65
C SER A 135 6.06 2.12 19.98
N PHE A 136 5.26 3.20 19.95
CA PHE A 136 5.69 4.49 19.37
C PHE A 136 6.80 5.16 20.18
N SER A 137 6.78 5.09 21.51
CA SER A 137 7.86 5.67 22.32
C SER A 137 9.25 5.07 22.02
N ARG A 138 9.30 3.80 21.63
CA ARG A 138 10.55 3.13 21.24
C ARG A 138 11.06 3.54 19.85
N ILE A 139 10.22 4.17 19.03
CA ILE A 139 10.61 4.62 17.68
C ILE A 139 11.49 5.88 17.75
N ASN A 140 11.44 6.64 18.84
CA ASN A 140 12.22 7.88 18.99
C ASN A 140 13.73 7.67 18.76
N SER A 141 14.30 6.52 19.15
CA SER A 141 15.71 6.20 18.89
C SER A 141 16.05 6.01 17.40
N HIS A 142 15.06 5.69 16.57
CA HIS A 142 15.23 5.38 15.15
C HIS A 142 14.68 6.47 14.22
N THR A 143 14.12 7.55 14.75
CA THR A 143 13.41 8.57 13.98
C THR A 143 14.31 9.20 12.89
N ASN A 144 15.57 9.48 13.18
CA ASN A 144 16.51 10.04 12.18
C ASN A 144 16.75 9.09 11.01
N SER A 145 16.83 7.78 11.26
CA SER A 145 17.03 6.78 10.19
C SER A 145 15.77 6.58 9.37
N LEU A 146 14.60 6.60 10.01
CA LEU A 146 13.30 6.54 9.34
C LEU A 146 13.02 7.80 8.51
N LEU A 147 13.39 8.97 9.01
CA LEU A 147 13.26 10.23 8.28
C LEU A 147 14.21 10.25 7.08
N GLY A 148 15.47 9.83 7.25
CA GLY A 148 16.41 9.64 6.14
C GLY A 148 15.89 8.65 5.09
N LEU A 149 15.24 7.56 5.52
CA LEU A 149 14.58 6.63 4.61
C LEU A 149 13.44 7.32 3.85
N SER A 150 12.54 8.02 4.55
CA SER A 150 11.41 8.70 3.91
C SER A 150 11.86 9.74 2.88
N LEU A 151 12.93 10.50 3.17
CA LEU A 151 13.53 11.45 2.23
C LEU A 151 14.07 10.73 0.99
N GLY A 152 14.88 9.68 1.19
CA GLY A 152 15.42 8.88 0.08
C GLY A 152 14.31 8.26 -0.78
N MET A 153 13.27 7.74 -0.13
CA MET A 153 12.12 7.15 -0.81
C MET A 153 11.30 8.19 -1.57
N ALA A 154 11.11 9.40 -1.05
CA ALA A 154 10.43 10.48 -1.76
C ALA A 154 11.22 10.90 -3.02
N VAL A 155 12.55 11.03 -2.91
CA VAL A 155 13.40 11.32 -4.08
C VAL A 155 13.29 10.20 -5.12
N VAL A 156 13.34 8.93 -4.70
CA VAL A 156 13.17 7.80 -5.61
C VAL A 156 11.77 7.79 -6.23
N ALA A 157 10.72 8.05 -5.46
CA ALA A 157 9.34 8.14 -5.95
C ALA A 157 9.22 9.21 -7.04
N THR A 158 9.73 10.40 -6.78
CA THR A 158 9.76 11.52 -7.73
C THR A 158 10.57 11.18 -8.99
N LEU A 159 11.73 10.52 -8.86
CA LEU A 159 12.52 10.08 -10.01
C LEU A 159 11.80 9.02 -10.84
N VAL A 160 11.16 8.04 -10.20
CA VAL A 160 10.37 7.01 -10.87
C VAL A 160 9.18 7.64 -11.57
N TYR A 161 8.46 8.55 -10.91
CA TYR A 161 7.36 9.32 -11.51
C TYR A 161 7.83 10.01 -12.79
N LEU A 162 8.95 10.73 -12.72
CA LEU A 162 9.53 11.43 -13.85
C LEU A 162 9.87 10.46 -15.00
N ILE A 163 10.56 9.36 -14.72
CA ILE A 163 10.90 8.35 -15.73
C ILE A 163 9.64 7.78 -16.38
N LEU A 164 8.63 7.43 -15.57
CA LEU A 164 7.37 6.89 -16.08
C LEU A 164 6.66 7.90 -16.99
N THR A 165 6.59 9.18 -16.60
CA THR A 165 6.01 10.25 -17.43
C THR A 165 6.77 10.50 -18.72
N GLY A 166 8.10 10.35 -18.73
CA GLY A 166 8.93 10.51 -19.92
C GLY A 166 8.87 9.33 -20.88
N THR A 167 8.49 8.13 -20.42
CA THR A 167 8.47 6.93 -21.28
C THR A 167 7.21 6.83 -22.12
N GLN A 168 7.37 6.72 -23.45
CA GLN A 168 6.26 6.49 -24.39
C GLN A 168 5.46 5.21 -24.08
N LEU A 169 6.11 4.20 -23.49
CA LEU A 169 5.50 2.92 -23.15
C LEU A 169 4.39 3.10 -22.11
N PHE A 170 4.63 3.92 -21.08
CA PHE A 170 3.63 4.22 -20.07
C PHE A 170 2.49 5.05 -20.66
N GLY A 171 2.80 6.02 -21.53
CA GLY A 171 1.80 6.78 -22.28
C GLY A 171 0.83 5.89 -23.07
N LYS A 172 1.32 4.83 -23.72
CA LYS A 172 0.47 3.86 -24.45
C LYS A 172 -0.40 3.01 -23.52
N ILE A 173 0.12 2.56 -22.38
CA ILE A 173 -0.64 1.78 -21.40
C ILE A 173 -1.75 2.64 -20.80
N VAL A 174 -1.40 3.86 -20.35
CA VAL A 174 -2.37 4.83 -19.82
C VAL A 174 -3.43 5.16 -20.86
N PHE A 175 -3.03 5.42 -22.11
CA PHE A 175 -3.97 5.68 -23.19
C PHE A 175 -4.93 4.50 -23.39
N THR A 176 -4.42 3.27 -23.39
CA THR A 176 -5.26 2.06 -23.56
C THR A 176 -6.24 1.87 -22.41
N ILE A 177 -5.78 2.01 -21.16
CA ILE A 177 -6.64 1.95 -19.97
C ILE A 177 -7.67 3.06 -20.03
N SER A 178 -7.25 4.27 -20.40
CA SER A 178 -8.14 5.42 -20.47
C SER A 178 -9.18 5.24 -21.56
N MET A 179 -8.83 4.69 -22.72
CA MET A 179 -9.79 4.35 -23.77
C MET A 179 -10.79 3.30 -23.28
N ALA A 180 -10.34 2.27 -22.54
CA ALA A 180 -11.23 1.29 -21.93
C ALA A 180 -12.18 1.92 -20.91
N VAL A 181 -11.70 2.88 -20.10
CA VAL A 181 -12.54 3.63 -19.16
C VAL A 181 -13.43 4.66 -19.86
N PHE A 182 -13.02 5.18 -21.02
CA PHE A 182 -13.84 6.08 -21.83
C PHE A 182 -15.12 5.41 -22.33
N TYR A 183 -15.11 4.08 -22.48
CA TYR A 183 -16.32 3.31 -22.76
C TYR A 183 -17.20 3.06 -21.53
N MET A 184 -16.80 3.52 -20.33
CA MET A 184 -17.72 3.57 -19.20
C MET A 184 -18.69 4.74 -19.38
N PRO A 185 -19.98 4.56 -19.04
CA PRO A 185 -20.99 5.60 -19.22
C PRO A 185 -20.72 6.88 -18.39
N TYR A 186 -19.83 6.84 -17.39
CA TYR A 186 -19.44 8.02 -16.60
C TYR A 186 -18.49 8.98 -17.31
N SER A 187 -17.75 8.51 -18.33
CA SER A 187 -16.77 9.32 -19.06
C SER A 187 -17.44 10.51 -19.78
N TYR A 188 -18.72 10.37 -20.15
CA TYR A 188 -19.52 11.42 -20.76
C TYR A 188 -19.69 12.66 -19.87
N TYR A 189 -19.70 12.49 -18.55
CA TYR A 189 -19.90 13.61 -17.62
C TYR A 189 -18.60 14.37 -17.35
N PHE A 190 -17.43 13.72 -17.45
CA PHE A 190 -16.13 14.31 -17.11
C PHE A 190 -15.00 13.81 -18.03
N PRO A 191 -15.09 13.96 -19.37
CA PRO A 191 -14.19 13.27 -20.29
C PRO A 191 -12.71 13.66 -20.12
N ASN A 192 -12.44 14.95 -19.89
CA ASN A 192 -11.08 15.47 -19.76
C ASN A 192 -10.52 15.30 -18.34
N GLU A 193 -11.35 15.50 -17.31
CA GLU A 193 -10.91 15.39 -15.92
C GLU A 193 -10.71 13.93 -15.50
N LEU A 194 -11.57 13.02 -15.97
CA LEU A 194 -11.44 11.60 -15.67
C LEU A 194 -10.17 11.02 -16.30
N TYR A 195 -9.85 11.41 -17.54
CA TYR A 195 -8.62 10.99 -18.23
C TYR A 195 -7.38 11.43 -17.46
N SER A 196 -7.30 12.73 -17.09
CA SER A 196 -6.13 13.25 -16.37
C SER A 196 -6.02 12.61 -14.99
N ALA A 197 -7.13 12.44 -14.27
CA ALA A 197 -7.17 11.82 -12.95
C ALA A 197 -6.76 10.34 -12.98
N LEU A 198 -7.21 9.56 -13.96
CA LEU A 198 -6.84 8.14 -14.12
C LEU A 198 -5.38 7.97 -14.49
N SER A 199 -4.90 8.74 -15.46
CA SER A 199 -3.49 8.77 -15.85
C SER A 199 -2.61 9.05 -14.63
N PHE A 200 -2.93 10.16 -13.95
CA PHE A 200 -2.19 10.62 -12.80
C PHE A 200 -2.25 9.63 -11.64
N SER A 201 -3.43 9.08 -11.34
CA SER A 201 -3.61 8.05 -10.31
C SER A 201 -2.80 6.80 -10.63
N THR A 202 -2.78 6.34 -11.89
CA THR A 202 -2.06 5.12 -12.27
C THR A 202 -0.55 5.27 -12.09
N ILE A 203 0.02 6.41 -12.51
CA ILE A 203 1.46 6.71 -12.31
C ILE A 203 1.79 6.72 -10.83
N ASN A 204 0.96 7.40 -10.03
CA ASN A 204 1.16 7.47 -8.59
C ASN A 204 1.02 6.11 -7.90
N ILE A 205 0.11 5.24 -8.35
CA ILE A 205 -0.01 3.88 -7.82
C ILE A 205 1.27 3.10 -8.08
N VAL A 206 1.78 3.13 -9.32
CA VAL A 206 2.97 2.33 -9.69
C VAL A 206 4.21 2.82 -8.94
N SER A 207 4.45 4.13 -8.92
CA SER A 207 5.58 4.73 -8.19
C SER A 207 5.51 4.46 -6.69
N ASN A 208 4.35 4.72 -6.06
CA ASN A 208 4.17 4.47 -4.63
C ASN A 208 4.22 2.99 -4.28
N SER A 209 3.77 2.09 -5.16
CA SER A 209 3.85 0.63 -4.92
C SER A 209 5.30 0.15 -4.86
N LEU A 210 6.16 0.62 -5.74
CA LEU A 210 7.59 0.30 -5.72
C LEU A 210 8.26 0.81 -4.44
N VAL A 211 7.97 2.05 -4.09
CA VAL A 211 8.47 2.70 -2.87
C VAL A 211 7.99 1.97 -1.62
N LEU A 212 6.73 1.56 -1.62
CA LEU A 212 6.15 0.83 -0.52
C LEU A 212 6.78 -0.55 -0.35
N LEU A 213 7.02 -1.26 -1.45
CA LEU A 213 7.69 -2.55 -1.44
C LEU A 213 9.07 -2.42 -0.80
N VAL A 214 9.88 -1.44 -1.21
CA VAL A 214 11.19 -1.18 -0.59
C VAL A 214 11.04 -0.87 0.91
N THR A 215 10.05 -0.05 1.27
CA THR A 215 9.78 0.33 2.66
C THR A 215 9.44 -0.88 3.54
N LEU A 216 8.66 -1.84 3.01
CA LEU A 216 8.31 -3.08 3.72
C LEU A 216 9.52 -3.94 4.07
N TYR A 217 10.59 -3.90 3.28
CA TYR A 217 11.82 -4.64 3.57
C TYR A 217 12.80 -3.87 4.47
N VAL A 218 12.95 -2.56 4.23
CA VAL A 218 13.97 -1.76 4.91
C VAL A 218 13.54 -1.41 6.33
N VAL A 219 12.25 -1.12 6.58
CA VAL A 219 11.77 -0.72 7.91
C VAL A 219 11.99 -1.81 8.97
N PRO A 220 11.63 -3.09 8.74
CA PRO A 220 11.92 -4.15 9.71
C PRO A 220 13.41 -4.32 9.99
N GLU A 221 14.30 -4.17 9.00
CA GLU A 221 15.75 -4.24 9.21
C GLU A 221 16.29 -3.09 10.06
N ILE A 222 15.77 -1.87 9.87
CA ILE A 222 16.15 -0.71 10.70
C ILE A 222 15.67 -0.93 12.14
N VAL A 223 14.40 -1.29 12.30
CA VAL A 223 13.72 -1.35 13.61
C VAL A 223 14.18 -2.57 14.41
N LEU A 224 14.18 -3.76 13.83
CA LEU A 224 14.55 -5.01 14.51
C LEU A 224 16.05 -5.30 14.47
N GLY A 225 16.79 -4.71 13.55
CA GLY A 225 18.24 -4.85 13.44
C GLY A 225 19.01 -3.76 14.16
N GLN A 226 18.35 -2.66 14.56
CA GLN A 226 19.00 -1.43 15.05
C GLN A 226 20.13 -0.94 14.13
N LYS A 227 20.02 -1.25 12.83
CA LYS A 227 21.03 -0.94 11.82
C LYS A 227 20.84 0.48 11.30
N ARG A 228 21.94 1.12 10.92
CA ARG A 228 21.90 2.35 10.12
C ARG A 228 21.30 2.06 8.74
N LEU A 229 20.84 3.11 8.05
CA LEU A 229 20.15 3.03 6.76
C LEU A 229 20.90 2.19 5.70
N LEU A 230 22.19 2.46 5.49
CA LEU A 230 22.98 1.79 4.45
C LEU A 230 23.15 0.27 4.71
N PRO A 231 23.56 -0.19 5.92
CA PRO A 231 23.55 -1.61 6.25
C PRO A 231 22.17 -2.27 6.16
N ALA A 232 21.10 -1.55 6.53
CA ALA A 232 19.74 -2.06 6.42
C ALA A 232 19.34 -2.27 4.95
N LEU A 233 19.70 -1.34 4.06
CA LEU A 233 19.45 -1.45 2.62
C LEU A 233 20.18 -2.65 1.99
N ALA A 234 21.46 -2.84 2.35
CA ALA A 234 22.25 -3.97 1.89
C ALA A 234 21.68 -5.31 2.40
N GLY A 235 21.26 -5.37 3.66
CA GLY A 235 20.59 -6.53 4.24
C GLY A 235 19.24 -6.83 3.57
N ALA A 236 18.46 -5.78 3.25
CA ALA A 236 17.20 -5.89 2.54
C ALA A 236 17.39 -6.47 1.13
N ALA A 237 18.41 -6.05 0.38
CA ALA A 237 18.68 -6.55 -0.96
C ALA A 237 18.94 -8.07 -1.00
N GLY A 238 19.76 -8.58 -0.07
CA GLY A 238 20.00 -10.02 0.05
C GLY A 238 18.76 -10.80 0.47
N ARG A 239 17.87 -10.18 1.26
CA ARG A 239 16.60 -10.80 1.68
C ARG A 239 15.56 -10.82 0.56
N ILE A 240 15.48 -9.76 -0.23
CA ILE A 240 14.59 -9.66 -1.40
C ILE A 240 14.90 -10.78 -2.39
N SER A 241 16.17 -11.00 -2.73
CA SER A 241 16.56 -12.06 -3.67
C SER A 241 16.26 -13.47 -3.17
N LYS A 242 16.14 -13.68 -1.84
CA LYS A 242 15.76 -14.97 -1.25
C LYS A 242 14.25 -15.20 -1.23
N THR A 243 13.47 -14.14 -0.99
CA THR A 243 12.01 -14.17 -0.76
C THR A 243 11.17 -13.74 -1.97
N TRP A 244 11.80 -13.41 -3.11
CA TRP A 244 11.09 -12.85 -4.27
C TRP A 244 9.92 -13.71 -4.78
N CYS A 245 10.04 -15.05 -4.78
CA CYS A 245 8.95 -15.95 -5.19
C CYS A 245 7.72 -15.86 -4.26
N GLU A 246 7.96 -15.81 -2.95
CA GLU A 246 6.90 -15.68 -1.94
C GLU A 246 6.23 -14.31 -2.04
N MET A 247 7.03 -13.27 -2.27
CA MET A 247 6.56 -11.91 -2.51
C MET A 247 5.69 -11.82 -3.77
N ILE A 248 6.05 -12.50 -4.86
CA ILE A 248 5.19 -12.59 -6.04
C ILE A 248 3.85 -13.24 -5.70
N GLY A 249 3.84 -14.31 -4.90
CA GLY A 249 2.59 -14.90 -4.41
C GLY A 249 1.72 -13.90 -3.65
N CYS A 250 2.33 -13.10 -2.77
CA CYS A 250 1.63 -12.04 -2.04
C CYS A 250 1.09 -10.94 -2.97
N LEU A 251 1.92 -10.47 -3.92
CA LEU A 251 1.54 -9.49 -4.93
C LEU A 251 0.41 -9.99 -5.84
N LEU A 252 0.38 -11.28 -6.17
CA LEU A 252 -0.71 -11.89 -6.95
C LEU A 252 -2.03 -11.85 -6.18
N VAL A 253 -2.02 -12.16 -4.88
CA VAL A 253 -3.22 -12.07 -4.04
C VAL A 253 -3.70 -10.63 -3.93
N ALA A 254 -2.79 -9.69 -3.65
CA ALA A 254 -3.13 -8.27 -3.58
C ALA A 254 -3.66 -7.75 -4.93
N GLY A 255 -3.01 -8.12 -6.04
CA GLY A 255 -3.42 -7.79 -7.40
C GLY A 255 -4.79 -8.37 -7.75
N ALA A 256 -5.07 -9.62 -7.36
CA ALA A 256 -6.38 -10.24 -7.56
C ALA A 256 -7.49 -9.52 -6.78
N ILE A 257 -7.22 -9.07 -5.55
CA ILE A 257 -8.16 -8.26 -4.77
C ILE A 257 -8.44 -6.95 -5.50
N VAL A 258 -7.39 -6.24 -5.92
CA VAL A 258 -7.52 -4.96 -6.65
C VAL A 258 -8.29 -5.14 -7.96
N LEU A 259 -7.96 -6.18 -8.74
CA LEU A 259 -8.65 -6.51 -9.99
C LEU A 259 -10.13 -6.88 -9.75
N GLY A 260 -10.42 -7.64 -8.68
CA GLY A 260 -11.79 -7.98 -8.30
C GLY A 260 -12.60 -6.72 -7.96
N VAL A 261 -12.02 -5.81 -7.19
CA VAL A 261 -12.65 -4.53 -6.86
C VAL A 261 -12.87 -3.68 -8.11
N PHE A 262 -11.87 -3.60 -9.00
CA PHE A 262 -11.99 -2.88 -10.26
C PHE A 262 -13.06 -3.51 -11.18
N THR A 263 -13.19 -4.84 -11.19
CA THR A 263 -14.24 -5.54 -11.93
C THR A 263 -15.63 -5.23 -11.35
N ILE A 264 -15.77 -5.18 -10.03
CA ILE A 264 -17.02 -4.76 -9.38
C ILE A 264 -17.33 -3.29 -9.72
N ALA A 265 -16.31 -2.41 -9.76
CA ALA A 265 -16.44 -1.02 -10.25
C ALA A 265 -17.10 -0.97 -11.61
N LEU A 266 -16.53 -1.75 -12.54
CA LEU A 266 -16.93 -1.81 -13.93
C LEU A 266 -18.35 -2.36 -14.05
N LEU A 267 -18.69 -3.40 -13.29
CA LEU A 267 -20.02 -4.00 -13.28
C LEU A 267 -21.08 -3.03 -12.77
N ILE A 268 -20.82 -2.33 -11.66
CA ILE A 268 -21.71 -1.27 -11.16
C ILE A 268 -21.82 -0.17 -12.22
N GLY A 269 -20.68 0.19 -12.81
CA GLY A 269 -20.57 1.21 -13.84
C GLY A 269 -21.31 0.93 -15.12
N GLN A 270 -21.39 -0.33 -15.54
CA GLN A 270 -22.09 -0.73 -16.76
C GLN A 270 -23.54 -1.12 -16.49
N SER A 271 -24.00 -1.16 -15.24
CA SER A 271 -25.33 -1.66 -14.94
C SER A 271 -26.43 -0.73 -15.51
N PRO A 272 -27.23 -1.19 -16.49
CA PRO A 272 -28.28 -0.37 -17.10
C PRO A 272 -29.44 -0.09 -16.12
N LEU A 273 -29.50 -0.81 -14.99
CA LEU A 273 -30.42 -0.56 -13.88
C LEU A 273 -30.12 0.74 -13.11
N LEU A 274 -28.85 1.18 -13.06
CA LEU A 274 -28.45 2.50 -12.54
C LEU A 274 -28.43 3.59 -13.62
N LEU A 275 -28.43 3.18 -14.90
CA LEU A 275 -28.28 4.02 -16.09
C LEU A 275 -29.52 4.00 -16.99
N ASN A 276 -30.68 3.65 -16.44
CA ASN A 276 -31.90 3.45 -17.21
C ASN A 276 -32.26 4.72 -17.98
N HIS A 277 -32.78 4.54 -19.20
CA HIS A 277 -32.82 5.48 -20.33
C HIS A 277 -33.46 6.86 -20.13
N ASP A 278 -33.99 7.18 -18.94
CA ASP A 278 -34.46 8.51 -18.59
C ASP A 278 -33.29 9.37 -18.07
N TYR A 279 -32.35 9.66 -18.96
CA TYR A 279 -31.22 10.57 -18.72
C TYR A 279 -31.66 11.99 -18.32
N ASP A 280 -32.94 12.34 -18.53
CA ASP A 280 -33.54 13.60 -18.10
C ASP A 280 -33.66 13.74 -16.57
N PHE A 281 -33.79 12.64 -15.82
CA PHE A 281 -33.90 12.72 -14.35
C PHE A 281 -32.58 13.16 -13.68
N PHE A 282 -31.44 12.79 -14.28
CA PHE A 282 -30.11 13.21 -13.81
C PHE A 282 -29.65 14.55 -14.39
N LEU A 283 -30.10 14.92 -15.59
CA LEU A 283 -29.75 16.19 -16.23
C LEU A 283 -30.54 17.39 -15.69
N GLN A 284 -31.78 17.21 -15.21
CA GLN A 284 -32.62 18.34 -14.75
C GLN A 284 -32.54 18.67 -13.26
N VAL A 285 -31.93 17.83 -12.41
CA VAL A 285 -31.90 18.08 -10.96
C VAL A 285 -30.47 17.96 -10.42
N SER A 286 -29.93 19.08 -9.94
CA SER A 286 -28.66 19.22 -9.21
C SER A 286 -28.47 18.22 -8.04
N ARG A 287 -29.53 17.53 -7.62
CA ARG A 287 -29.52 16.49 -6.57
C ARG A 287 -28.96 15.14 -7.05
N GLY A 288 -29.15 14.77 -8.33
CA GLY A 288 -28.63 13.51 -8.87
C GLY A 288 -27.11 13.51 -9.01
N GLN A 289 -26.54 14.66 -9.38
CA GLN A 289 -25.10 14.84 -9.49
C GLN A 289 -24.39 14.59 -8.16
N ILE A 290 -24.89 15.13 -7.04
CA ILE A 290 -24.27 14.93 -5.72
C ILE A 290 -24.28 13.45 -5.33
N LEU A 291 -25.39 12.74 -5.54
CA LEU A 291 -25.50 11.34 -5.15
C LEU A 291 -24.59 10.45 -6.00
N MET A 292 -24.48 10.73 -7.31
CA MET A 292 -23.55 10.05 -8.20
C MET A 292 -22.09 10.37 -7.85
N THR A 293 -21.77 11.63 -7.58
CA THR A 293 -20.44 12.06 -7.13
C THR A 293 -20.06 11.38 -5.83
N VAL A 294 -20.97 11.29 -4.86
CA VAL A 294 -20.75 10.57 -3.59
C VAL A 294 -20.56 9.07 -3.84
N ALA A 295 -21.34 8.45 -4.74
CA ALA A 295 -21.16 7.05 -5.09
C ALA A 295 -19.80 6.79 -5.77
N CYS A 296 -19.39 7.65 -6.72
CA CYS A 296 -18.11 7.55 -7.40
C CYS A 296 -16.93 7.76 -6.44
N TYR A 297 -16.94 8.84 -5.63
CA TYR A 297 -15.88 9.08 -4.65
C TYR A 297 -15.88 8.03 -3.54
N GLY A 298 -17.05 7.57 -3.08
CA GLY A 298 -17.17 6.49 -2.10
C GLY A 298 -16.64 5.16 -2.64
N PHE A 299 -16.88 4.88 -3.92
CA PHE A 299 -16.32 3.72 -4.60
C PHE A 299 -14.79 3.83 -4.72
N VAL A 300 -14.27 4.97 -5.18
CA VAL A 300 -12.82 5.22 -5.26
C VAL A 300 -12.19 5.08 -3.87
N LEU A 301 -12.79 5.68 -2.84
CA LEU A 301 -12.41 5.56 -1.44
C LEU A 301 -12.37 4.09 -0.99
N ALA A 302 -13.38 3.29 -1.35
CA ALA A 302 -13.42 1.86 -1.04
C ALA A 302 -12.26 1.11 -1.73
N CYS A 303 -12.00 1.36 -3.01
CA CYS A 303 -10.85 0.80 -3.73
C CYS A 303 -9.54 1.10 -3.03
N TRP A 304 -9.34 2.36 -2.62
CA TRP A 304 -8.12 2.77 -1.92
C TRP A 304 -7.99 2.14 -0.55
N SER A 305 -9.09 2.02 0.19
CA SER A 305 -9.08 1.32 1.48
C SER A 305 -8.72 -0.15 1.33
N LEU A 306 -9.21 -0.83 0.27
CA LEU A 306 -8.91 -2.22 -0.02
C LEU A 306 -7.46 -2.40 -0.52
N LEU A 307 -6.94 -1.44 -1.30
CA LEU A 307 -5.54 -1.41 -1.69
C LEU A 307 -4.63 -1.25 -0.46
N ALA A 308 -4.92 -0.28 0.41
CA ALA A 308 -4.19 -0.07 1.65
C ALA A 308 -4.26 -1.28 2.58
N PHE A 309 -5.41 -1.95 2.63
CA PHE A 309 -5.60 -3.18 3.38
C PHE A 309 -4.75 -4.32 2.82
N GLY A 310 -4.74 -4.51 1.50
CA GLY A 310 -3.89 -5.51 0.83
C GLY A 310 -2.40 -5.25 1.04
N ILE A 311 -1.99 -3.98 0.95
CA ILE A 311 -0.64 -3.50 1.25
C ILE A 311 -0.25 -3.79 2.70
N THR A 312 -1.14 -3.55 3.66
CA THR A 312 -0.87 -3.82 5.07
C THR A 312 -0.81 -5.31 5.35
N ALA A 313 -1.70 -6.10 4.74
CA ALA A 313 -1.64 -7.56 4.80
C ALA A 313 -0.31 -8.09 4.25
N ALA A 314 0.17 -7.51 3.14
CA ALA A 314 1.47 -7.80 2.58
C ALA A 314 2.60 -7.42 3.53
N GLY A 315 2.54 -6.24 4.15
CA GLY A 315 3.51 -5.82 5.16
C GLY A 315 3.58 -6.77 6.35
N VAL A 316 2.43 -7.21 6.87
CA VAL A 316 2.37 -8.22 7.93
C VAL A 316 2.96 -9.55 7.48
N ALA A 317 2.58 -10.03 6.30
CA ALA A 317 3.13 -11.28 5.73
C ALA A 317 4.66 -11.20 5.61
N MET A 318 5.18 -10.05 5.17
CA MET A 318 6.61 -9.79 5.08
C MET A 318 7.28 -9.80 6.46
N THR A 319 6.65 -9.24 7.49
CA THR A 319 7.19 -9.29 8.87
C THR A 319 7.23 -10.70 9.43
N ASP A 320 6.22 -11.53 9.12
CA ASP A 320 6.16 -12.92 9.56
C ASP A 320 7.25 -13.76 8.86
N MET A 321 7.48 -13.55 7.57
CA MET A 321 8.62 -14.14 6.85
C MET A 321 9.96 -13.69 7.45
N CYS A 322 10.06 -12.42 7.84
CA CYS A 322 11.29 -11.86 8.39
C CYS A 322 11.64 -12.41 9.78
N THR A 323 10.63 -12.68 10.61
CA THR A 323 10.82 -13.25 11.95
C THR A 323 11.07 -14.75 11.90
N GLY A 324 10.39 -15.49 11.01
CA GLY A 324 10.61 -16.94 10.84
C GLY A 324 12.05 -17.30 10.43
N THR A 325 12.68 -16.50 9.57
CA THR A 325 14.08 -16.74 9.16
C THR A 325 15.10 -16.60 10.28
N ARG A 326 14.86 -15.73 11.28
CA ARG A 326 15.81 -15.52 12.39
C ARG A 326 15.85 -16.68 13.37
N VAL A 327 14.76 -17.42 13.53
CA VAL A 327 14.70 -18.54 14.49
C VAL A 327 15.66 -19.67 14.07
N GLY A 328 15.87 -19.85 12.76
CA GLY A 328 16.76 -20.88 12.20
C GLY A 328 18.26 -20.57 12.26
N ASP A 329 18.65 -19.32 12.51
CA ASP A 329 20.06 -18.89 12.58
C ASP A 329 20.59 -18.84 14.02
N SER A 330 19.81 -19.33 15.00
CA SER A 330 20.23 -19.48 16.39
C SER A 330 21.11 -20.73 16.50
N PRO A 331 22.40 -20.62 16.87
CA PRO A 331 23.32 -21.76 16.96
C PRO A 331 22.95 -22.76 18.07
#